data_AF-A0AAW4X4P0-F1
#
_entry.id   AF-A0AAW4X4P0-F1
#
_cell.length_a   1.000
_cell.length_b   1.000
_cell.length_c   1.000
_cell.angle_alpha   90.00
_cell.angle_beta   90.00
_cell.angle_gamma   90.00
#
_symmetry.space_group_name_H-M   'P 1'
#
loop_
_entity.id
_entity.type
_entity.pdbx_description
1 polymer ?
#
loop_
_entity_poly.entity_id
_entity_poly.type
_entity_poly.pdbx_seq_one_letter_code
_entity_poly.pdbx_strand_id
1 'polypeptide(L)'
;MQMIDPKYSVYVRGGTFKRGDTTRHIVISFQDEQGCWVTPNPDHTFVAKVANSSGYIGDYPVTVVDSDFIISTKVFAKLPDDQYELEIWEIWPSEGDEEPDKTIYPTPGTVVNFTIEANVTDKSGEVIKKIGFQDVVNTAVENAGLNLIINVKTVGSDKQATVEQQYEDGKNHITFSIPAGKDGKTWQPYIGEDGNWHVKLIQEGK
;
A
#
# COMPACT_ATOMS: atom_id res chain seq x y z
N MET A 1 7.29 34.98 0.63
CA MET A 1 5.89 34.56 0.85
C MET A 1 5.04 35.52 0.03
N GLN A 2 4.62 35.11 -1.16
CA GLN A 2 3.92 35.99 -2.10
C GLN A 2 2.49 36.14 -1.60
N MET A 3 2.13 37.34 -1.14
CA MET A 3 0.74 37.65 -0.79
C MET A 3 -0.05 37.67 -2.10
N ILE A 4 -0.97 36.71 -2.25
CA ILE A 4 -2.01 36.75 -3.27
C ILE A 4 -2.80 38.04 -3.00
N ASP A 5 -2.81 38.96 -3.95
CA ASP A 5 -3.69 40.13 -3.90
C ASP A 5 -5.13 39.61 -3.78
N PRO A 6 -5.88 39.94 -2.71
CA PRO A 6 -7.23 39.41 -2.47
C PRO A 6 -8.25 39.78 -3.57
N LYS A 7 -7.85 40.53 -4.59
CA LYS A 7 -8.66 40.95 -5.74
C LYS A 7 -8.88 39.89 -6.81
N TYR A 8 -8.24 38.71 -6.71
CA TYR A 8 -8.31 37.66 -7.73
C TYR A 8 -8.30 36.28 -7.08
N SER A 9 -9.47 35.83 -6.64
CA SER A 9 -9.58 34.53 -5.97
C SER A 9 -10.05 33.46 -6.93
N VAL A 10 -9.22 32.43 -7.06
CA VAL A 10 -9.56 31.18 -7.74
C VAL A 10 -9.85 30.13 -6.68
N TYR A 11 -11.05 29.56 -6.70
CA TYR A 11 -11.42 28.49 -5.78
C TYR A 11 -11.46 27.18 -6.55
N VAL A 12 -10.63 26.22 -6.14
CA VAL A 12 -10.54 24.91 -6.78
C VAL A 12 -10.86 23.82 -5.78
N ARG A 13 -11.88 23.01 -6.08
CA ARG A 13 -12.21 21.80 -5.32
C ARG A 13 -11.98 20.59 -6.21
N GLY A 14 -11.37 19.54 -5.65
CA GLY A 14 -11.08 18.32 -6.41
C GLY A 14 -9.90 18.44 -7.39
N GLY A 15 -9.10 19.50 -7.31
CA GLY A 15 -7.90 19.70 -8.14
C GLY A 15 -6.76 18.73 -7.87
N THR A 16 -6.93 17.69 -7.05
CA THR A 16 -5.94 16.62 -6.87
C THR A 16 -6.65 15.27 -6.86
N PHE A 17 -6.21 14.36 -7.73
CA PHE A 17 -6.83 13.04 -7.88
C PHE A 17 -5.83 12.01 -8.41
N LYS A 18 -6.18 10.72 -8.30
CA LYS A 18 -5.33 9.62 -8.75
C LYS A 18 -5.40 9.43 -10.26
N ARG A 19 -4.28 9.04 -10.87
CA ARG A 19 -4.18 8.70 -12.30
C ARG A 19 -5.19 7.61 -12.65
N GLY A 20 -6.07 7.90 -13.61
CA GLY A 20 -7.15 7.01 -14.02
C GLY A 20 -8.41 7.05 -13.15
N ASP A 21 -8.50 7.90 -12.13
CA ASP A 21 -9.76 8.17 -11.41
C ASP A 21 -10.70 8.96 -12.34
N THR A 22 -11.80 8.34 -12.75
CA THR A 22 -12.76 8.90 -13.72
C THR A 22 -14.08 9.33 -13.08
N THR A 23 -14.18 9.27 -11.76
CA THR A 23 -15.44 9.52 -11.03
C THR A 23 -15.49 10.90 -10.37
N ARG A 24 -14.36 11.61 -10.38
CA ARG A 24 -14.20 12.91 -9.74
C ARG A 24 -14.50 14.05 -10.70
N HIS A 25 -14.63 15.23 -10.09
CA HIS A 25 -14.78 16.50 -10.77
C HIS A 25 -13.80 17.50 -10.19
N ILE A 26 -13.20 18.31 -11.05
CA ILE A 26 -12.57 19.56 -10.68
C ILE A 26 -13.65 20.62 -10.77
N VAL A 27 -13.92 21.30 -9.66
CA VAL A 27 -14.93 22.36 -9.57
C VAL A 27 -14.21 23.67 -9.31
N ILE A 28 -14.41 24.64 -10.19
CA ILE A 28 -13.69 25.90 -10.22
C ILE A 28 -14.70 27.05 -10.15
N SER A 29 -14.41 28.03 -9.31
CA SER A 29 -15.19 29.26 -9.20
C SER A 29 -14.23 30.45 -9.23
N PHE A 30 -14.57 31.50 -9.98
CA PHE A 30 -13.75 32.71 -10.13
C PHE A 30 -14.42 33.92 -9.51
N GLN A 31 -13.61 34.82 -8.95
CA GLN A 31 -14.01 36.18 -8.63
C GLN A 31 -13.36 37.18 -9.59
N ASP A 32 -14.11 38.20 -9.99
CA ASP A 32 -13.61 39.32 -10.79
C ASP A 32 -12.78 40.32 -9.96
N GLU A 33 -12.31 41.38 -10.63
CA GLU A 33 -11.54 42.48 -10.02
C GLU A 33 -12.23 43.18 -8.85
N GLN A 34 -13.56 43.09 -8.78
CA GLN A 34 -14.38 43.69 -7.73
C GLN A 34 -14.67 42.69 -6.59
N GLY A 35 -14.17 41.45 -6.69
CA GLY A 35 -14.45 40.36 -5.74
C GLY A 35 -15.83 39.73 -5.93
N CYS A 36 -16.53 40.05 -7.02
CA CYS A 36 -17.83 39.46 -7.34
C CYS A 36 -17.63 38.11 -8.04
N TRP A 37 -18.51 37.15 -7.73
CA TRP A 37 -18.47 35.84 -8.37
C TRP A 37 -18.83 35.96 -9.85
N VAL A 38 -17.98 35.38 -10.69
CA VAL A 38 -18.26 35.24 -12.13
C VAL A 38 -19.52 34.41 -12.30
N THR A 39 -20.49 34.95 -13.04
CA THR A 39 -21.73 34.27 -13.40
C THR A 39 -21.64 33.90 -14.88
N PRO A 40 -21.42 32.63 -15.24
CA PRO A 40 -21.21 32.24 -16.62
C PRO A 40 -22.50 32.43 -17.42
N ASN A 41 -22.40 32.95 -18.64
CA ASN A 41 -23.57 33.10 -19.50
C ASN A 41 -23.95 31.75 -20.14
N PRO A 42 -25.19 31.26 -19.97
CA PRO A 42 -25.63 29.98 -20.55
C PRO A 42 -25.63 29.96 -22.09
N ASP A 43 -25.65 31.12 -22.75
CA ASP A 43 -25.59 31.21 -24.21
C ASP A 43 -24.15 31.10 -24.75
N HIS A 44 -23.14 31.12 -23.88
CA HIS A 44 -21.74 31.02 -24.26
C HIS A 44 -21.21 29.59 -24.14
N THR A 45 -20.12 29.32 -24.85
CA THR A 45 -19.42 28.04 -24.75
C THR A 45 -18.15 28.17 -23.92
N PHE A 46 -17.79 27.11 -23.20
CA PHE A 46 -16.65 27.13 -22.28
C PHE A 46 -15.72 25.96 -22.57
N VAL A 47 -14.42 26.25 -22.68
CA VAL A 47 -13.37 25.26 -22.92
C VAL A 47 -12.22 25.47 -21.95
N ALA A 48 -11.68 24.38 -21.41
CA ALA A 48 -10.48 24.42 -20.59
C ALA A 48 -9.24 24.21 -21.48
N LYS A 49 -8.34 25.20 -21.49
CA LYS A 49 -7.02 25.11 -22.12
C LYS A 49 -6.05 24.56 -21.08
N VAL A 50 -5.49 23.38 -21.30
CA VAL A 50 -4.64 22.70 -20.31
C VAL A 50 -3.20 22.62 -20.78
N ALA A 51 -2.26 22.86 -19.87
CA ALA A 51 -0.82 22.78 -20.08
C ALA A 51 -0.12 22.15 -18.87
N ASN A 52 1.15 21.79 -19.05
CA ASN A 52 2.09 21.48 -17.97
C ASN A 52 3.46 22.11 -18.27
N SER A 53 4.48 21.77 -17.49
CA SER A 53 5.85 22.27 -17.72
C SER A 53 6.44 21.89 -19.08
N SER A 54 5.86 20.92 -19.80
CA SER A 54 6.29 20.54 -21.16
C SER A 54 5.59 21.35 -22.25
N GLY A 55 4.54 22.10 -21.92
CA GLY A 55 3.80 22.96 -22.83
C GLY A 55 2.31 22.66 -22.87
N TYR A 56 1.67 23.19 -23.91
CA TYR A 56 0.23 23.05 -24.14
C TYR A 56 -0.15 21.60 -24.47
N ILE A 57 -1.18 21.09 -23.80
CA ILE A 57 -1.63 19.69 -23.91
C ILE A 57 -2.88 19.59 -24.77
N GLY A 58 -3.84 20.49 -24.58
CA GLY A 58 -5.06 20.48 -25.38
C GLY A 58 -6.28 21.13 -24.74
N ASP A 59 -7.39 20.94 -25.44
CA ASP A 59 -8.71 21.48 -25.14
C ASP A 59 -9.61 20.43 -24.49
N TYR A 60 -10.23 20.82 -23.39
CA TYR A 60 -11.09 19.94 -22.60
C TYR A 60 -12.46 20.56 -22.34
N PRO A 61 -13.54 19.76 -22.37
CA PRO A 61 -14.88 20.28 -22.20
C PRO A 61 -15.12 20.75 -20.76
N VAL A 62 -15.81 21.88 -20.62
CA VAL A 62 -16.25 22.43 -19.33
C VAL A 62 -17.76 22.37 -19.27
N THR A 63 -18.30 21.85 -18.17
CA THR A 63 -19.72 21.92 -17.85
C THR A 63 -19.93 23.06 -16.86
N VAL A 64 -20.92 23.91 -17.12
CA VAL A 64 -21.32 24.96 -16.18
C VAL A 64 -22.55 24.50 -15.40
N VAL A 65 -22.50 24.61 -14.08
CA VAL A 65 -23.66 24.43 -13.19
C VAL A 65 -23.69 25.60 -12.22
N ASP A 66 -24.77 26.38 -12.24
CA ASP A 66 -24.88 27.65 -11.51
C ASP A 66 -23.69 28.58 -11.83
N SER A 67 -22.85 28.89 -10.84
CA SER A 67 -21.64 29.71 -11.00
C SER A 67 -20.34 28.88 -11.02
N ASP A 68 -20.45 27.55 -11.05
CA ASP A 68 -19.32 26.64 -11.00
C ASP A 68 -18.97 26.09 -12.38
N PHE A 69 -17.68 26.13 -12.70
CA PHE A 69 -17.09 25.47 -13.86
C PHE A 69 -16.60 24.09 -13.46
N ILE A 70 -17.12 23.06 -14.11
CA ILE A 70 -16.94 21.66 -13.73
C ILE A 70 -16.25 20.91 -14.87
N ILE A 71 -15.12 20.27 -14.55
CA ILE A 71 -14.39 19.40 -15.46
C ILE A 71 -14.37 17.99 -14.86
N SER A 72 -14.93 17.01 -15.57
CA SER A 72 -14.88 15.60 -15.14
C SER A 72 -13.47 15.06 -15.30
N THR A 73 -12.91 14.41 -14.27
CA THR A 73 -11.56 13.83 -14.35
C THR A 73 -11.44 12.71 -15.39
N LYS A 74 -12.58 12.17 -15.87
CA LYS A 74 -12.65 11.22 -16.98
C LYS A 74 -11.94 11.72 -18.24
N VAL A 75 -11.98 13.02 -18.53
CA VAL A 75 -11.34 13.58 -19.72
C VAL A 75 -9.81 13.54 -19.64
N PHE A 76 -9.26 13.42 -18.43
CA PHE A 76 -7.83 13.32 -18.15
C PHE A 76 -7.33 11.88 -17.97
N ALA A 77 -8.16 10.87 -18.24
CA ALA A 77 -7.83 9.46 -17.95
C ALA A 77 -6.56 8.94 -18.63
N LYS A 78 -6.11 9.59 -19.71
CA LYS A 78 -4.88 9.22 -20.45
C LYS A 78 -3.68 10.11 -20.13
N LEU A 79 -3.86 11.15 -19.33
CA LEU A 79 -2.75 12.00 -18.92
C LEU A 79 -1.90 11.27 -17.87
N PRO A 80 -0.56 11.42 -17.92
CA PRO A 80 0.31 10.89 -16.90
C PRO A 80 0.06 11.58 -15.55
N ASP A 81 0.67 11.04 -14.49
CA ASP A 81 0.80 11.75 -13.24
C ASP A 81 1.76 12.92 -13.41
N ASP A 82 1.30 14.13 -13.09
CA ASP A 82 2.05 15.38 -13.23
C ASP A 82 1.31 16.53 -12.52
N GLN A 83 1.94 17.69 -12.50
CA GLN A 83 1.33 18.97 -12.19
C GLN A 83 0.89 19.66 -13.48
N TYR A 84 -0.33 20.16 -13.47
CA TYR A 84 -0.97 20.79 -14.61
C TYR A 84 -1.52 22.16 -14.24
N GLU A 85 -1.61 23.00 -15.25
CA GLU A 85 -2.27 24.30 -15.19
C GLU A 85 -3.35 24.39 -16.26
N LEU A 86 -4.39 25.18 -16.00
CA LEU A 86 -5.41 25.46 -16.98
C LEU A 86 -5.95 26.89 -16.90
N GLU A 87 -6.48 27.32 -18.04
CA GLU A 87 -7.35 28.48 -18.20
C GLU A 87 -8.72 28.02 -18.69
N ILE A 88 -9.77 28.75 -18.34
CA ILE A 88 -11.11 28.56 -18.90
C ILE A 88 -11.38 29.71 -19.87
N TRP A 89 -11.62 29.36 -21.12
CA TRP A 89 -11.96 30.29 -22.17
C TRP A 89 -13.47 30.24 -22.39
N GLU A 90 -14.13 31.36 -22.12
CA GLU A 90 -15.50 31.65 -22.49
C GLU A 90 -15.53 32.22 -23.91
N ILE A 91 -16.33 31.62 -24.77
CA ILE A 91 -16.41 31.94 -26.19
C ILE A 91 -17.86 32.34 -26.49
N TRP A 92 -18.02 33.58 -26.93
CA TRP A 92 -19.31 34.18 -27.24
C TRP A 92 -19.85 33.62 -28.56
N PRO A 93 -21.18 33.52 -28.74
CA PRO A 93 -21.76 33.26 -30.06
C PRO A 93 -21.31 34.35 -31.04
N SER A 94 -20.83 33.95 -32.22
CA SER A 94 -20.61 34.88 -33.32
C SER A 94 -21.76 34.80 -34.33
N GLU A 95 -22.09 35.95 -34.93
CA GLU A 95 -23.00 36.02 -36.07
C GLU A 95 -22.19 36.06 -37.37
N GLY A 96 -22.51 35.17 -38.31
CA GLY A 96 -21.81 35.11 -39.60
C GLY A 96 -20.40 34.52 -39.52
N ASP A 97 -19.46 35.09 -40.27
CA ASP A 97 -18.08 34.58 -40.41
C ASP A 97 -17.07 35.27 -39.46
N GLU A 98 -17.55 36.04 -38.48
CA GLU A 98 -16.68 36.73 -37.53
C GLU A 98 -16.12 35.78 -36.46
N GLU A 99 -14.86 36.00 -36.07
CA GLU A 99 -14.26 35.30 -34.94
C GLU A 99 -15.01 35.69 -33.66
N PRO A 100 -15.39 34.71 -32.82
CA PRO A 100 -16.11 35.00 -31.60
C PRO A 100 -15.24 35.74 -30.59
N ASP A 101 -15.85 36.68 -29.87
CA ASP A 101 -15.24 37.31 -28.71
C ASP A 101 -14.97 36.27 -27.62
N LYS A 102 -13.89 36.51 -26.86
CA LYS A 102 -13.39 35.57 -25.86
C LYS A 102 -13.12 36.28 -24.54
N THR A 103 -13.51 35.66 -23.45
CA THR A 103 -13.07 36.01 -22.09
C THR A 103 -12.26 34.86 -21.53
N ILE A 104 -11.12 35.15 -20.91
CA ILE A 104 -10.19 34.15 -20.38
C ILE A 104 -10.13 34.28 -18.87
N TYR A 105 -10.36 33.17 -18.18
CA TYR A 105 -10.28 33.03 -16.74
C TYR A 105 -9.13 32.09 -16.35
N PRO A 106 -8.46 32.32 -15.22
CA PRO A 106 -8.63 33.48 -14.34
C PRO A 106 -8.05 34.75 -14.95
N THR A 107 -8.28 35.89 -14.31
CA THR A 107 -7.71 37.18 -14.69
C THR A 107 -6.18 37.12 -14.84
N PRO A 108 -5.58 38.00 -15.66
CA PRO A 108 -4.17 37.91 -16.06
C PRO A 108 -3.17 37.72 -14.92
N GLY A 109 -2.15 36.90 -15.16
CA GLY A 109 -1.06 36.64 -14.21
C GLY A 109 -1.31 35.49 -13.24
N THR A 110 -2.41 34.75 -13.41
CA THR A 110 -2.74 33.57 -12.60
C THR A 110 -3.23 32.42 -13.50
N VAL A 111 -3.21 31.21 -12.96
CA VAL A 111 -3.69 29.98 -13.62
C VAL A 111 -4.38 29.09 -12.59
N VAL A 112 -5.26 28.21 -13.05
CA VAL A 112 -5.85 27.16 -12.20
C VAL A 112 -4.89 25.98 -12.15
N ASN A 113 -4.39 25.62 -10.97
CA ASN A 113 -3.51 24.46 -10.80
C ASN A 113 -4.31 23.20 -10.47
N PHE A 114 -3.91 22.06 -11.04
CA PHE A 114 -4.38 20.74 -10.61
C PHE A 114 -3.27 19.68 -10.74
N THR A 115 -3.42 18.59 -10.00
CA THR A 115 -2.41 17.52 -9.89
C THR A 115 -3.05 16.16 -10.15
N ILE A 116 -2.41 15.38 -11.03
CA ILE A 116 -2.69 13.96 -11.19
C ILE A 116 -1.61 13.19 -10.45
N GLU A 117 -1.99 12.43 -9.42
CA GLU A 117 -1.04 11.67 -8.62
C GLU A 117 -0.88 10.24 -9.13
N ALA A 118 0.34 9.71 -8.99
CA ALA A 118 0.62 8.30 -9.18
C ALA A 118 -0.25 7.39 -8.28
N ASN A 119 -0.60 6.22 -8.80
CA ASN A 119 -1.25 5.17 -8.04
C ASN A 119 -0.25 4.47 -7.12
N VAL A 120 -0.73 3.90 -6.02
CA VAL A 120 0.13 3.11 -5.12
C VAL A 120 0.75 1.89 -5.81
N THR A 121 0.09 1.36 -6.84
CA THR A 121 0.57 0.27 -7.69
C THR A 121 1.70 0.68 -8.63
N ASP A 122 1.90 1.98 -8.83
CA ASP A 122 2.96 2.51 -9.70
C ASP A 122 4.31 2.60 -8.96
N LYS A 123 4.29 2.43 -7.63
CA LYS A 123 5.51 2.40 -6.84
C LYS A 123 6.35 1.18 -7.23
N SER A 124 7.57 1.42 -7.70
CA SER A 124 8.54 0.37 -7.95
C SER A 124 9.11 -0.15 -6.63
N GLY A 125 9.08 -1.48 -6.46
CA GLY A 125 9.58 -2.18 -5.28
C GLY A 125 8.98 -3.57 -5.19
N GLU A 126 9.68 -4.52 -4.56
CA GLU A 126 9.07 -5.81 -4.24
C GLU A 126 7.90 -5.56 -3.27
N VAL A 127 6.74 -6.16 -3.56
CA VAL A 127 5.66 -6.28 -2.58
C VAL A 127 6.28 -6.85 -1.29
N ILE A 128 6.29 -6.06 -0.22
CA ILE A 128 6.82 -6.51 1.07
C ILE A 128 5.98 -7.72 1.47
N LYS A 129 6.65 -8.88 1.43
CA LYS A 129 6.08 -10.22 1.44
C LYS A 129 4.97 -10.36 2.46
N LYS A 130 3.84 -10.87 1.99
CA LYS A 130 2.73 -11.39 2.79
C LYS A 130 3.29 -12.55 3.62
N ILE A 131 3.62 -12.31 4.89
CA ILE A 131 3.89 -13.40 5.84
C ILE A 131 2.60 -14.20 5.90
N GLY A 132 2.61 -15.39 5.29
CA GLY A 132 1.46 -16.28 5.33
C GLY A 132 1.32 -16.85 6.74
N PHE A 133 0.09 -17.13 7.16
CA PHE A 133 -0.15 -17.88 8.40
C PHE A 133 0.67 -19.18 8.43
N GLN A 134 0.88 -19.81 7.27
CA GLN A 134 1.71 -21.01 7.16
C GLN A 134 3.20 -20.76 7.47
N ASP A 135 3.74 -19.58 7.13
CA ASP A 135 5.13 -19.23 7.47
C ASP A 135 5.29 -19.10 8.99
N VAL A 136 4.30 -18.49 9.66
CA VAL A 136 4.24 -18.40 11.13
C VAL A 136 4.12 -19.79 11.78
N VAL A 137 3.28 -20.67 11.22
CA VAL A 137 3.10 -22.04 11.72
C VAL A 137 4.39 -22.85 11.57
N ASN A 138 5.05 -22.78 10.40
CA ASN A 138 6.30 -23.51 10.17
C ASN A 138 7.40 -23.06 11.16
N THR A 139 7.57 -21.75 11.36
CA THR A 139 8.50 -21.22 12.38
C THR A 139 8.12 -21.66 13.79
N ALA A 140 6.84 -21.71 14.13
CA ALA A 140 6.39 -22.17 15.45
C ALA A 140 6.66 -23.67 15.68
N VAL A 141 6.45 -24.51 14.67
CA VAL A 141 6.72 -25.96 14.72
C VAL A 141 8.22 -26.22 14.78
N GLU A 142 9.04 -25.54 13.97
CA GLU A 142 10.50 -25.64 14.01
C GLU A 142 11.03 -25.24 15.39
N ASN A 143 10.55 -24.14 15.97
CA ASN A 143 10.92 -23.73 17.32
C ASN A 143 10.44 -24.73 18.39
N ALA A 144 9.26 -25.32 18.25
CA ALA A 144 8.76 -26.33 19.18
C ALA A 144 9.59 -27.63 19.12
N GLY A 145 10.01 -28.05 17.92
CA GLY A 145 10.90 -29.20 17.72
C GLY A 145 12.32 -28.96 18.23
N LEU A 146 12.85 -27.74 18.10
CA LEU A 146 14.16 -27.33 18.59
C LEU A 146 14.20 -27.09 20.12
N ASN A 147 13.04 -26.92 20.76
CA ASN A 147 12.91 -26.70 22.21
C ASN A 147 12.76 -28.01 23.00
N LEU A 148 13.05 -29.17 22.42
CA LEU A 148 13.13 -30.45 23.12
C LEU A 148 14.55 -30.69 23.64
N ILE A 149 14.69 -30.89 24.95
CA ILE A 149 15.95 -31.33 25.57
C ILE A 149 15.76 -32.76 26.07
N ILE A 150 16.51 -33.69 25.48
CA ILE A 150 16.51 -35.10 25.88
C ILE A 150 17.67 -35.34 26.86
N ASN A 151 17.33 -35.74 28.08
CA ASN A 151 18.30 -36.15 29.09
C ASN A 151 18.18 -37.66 29.32
N VAL A 152 19.32 -38.31 29.56
CA VAL A 152 19.36 -39.73 29.92
C VAL A 152 20.18 -39.88 31.18
N LYS A 153 19.63 -40.56 32.19
CA LYS A 153 20.34 -40.90 33.42
C LYS A 153 20.22 -42.40 33.71
N THR A 154 21.31 -42.99 34.18
CA THR A 154 21.30 -44.38 34.65
C THR A 154 20.90 -44.43 36.11
N VAL A 155 19.98 -45.33 36.46
CA VAL A 155 19.52 -45.54 37.84
C VAL A 155 19.88 -46.95 38.33
N GLY A 156 19.72 -47.23 39.63
CA GLY A 156 20.02 -48.53 40.22
C GLY A 156 19.27 -49.67 39.53
N SER A 157 19.85 -50.87 39.52
CA SER A 157 19.27 -52.06 38.89
C SER A 157 18.02 -52.60 39.57
N ASP A 158 17.76 -52.15 40.80
CA ASP A 158 16.53 -52.38 41.57
C ASP A 158 15.39 -51.41 41.19
N LYS A 159 15.68 -50.36 40.41
CA LYS A 159 14.70 -49.35 40.02
C LYS A 159 14.02 -49.71 38.71
N GLN A 160 12.77 -49.29 38.55
CA GLN A 160 12.05 -49.41 37.29
C GLN A 160 12.46 -48.28 36.33
N ALA A 161 12.42 -48.55 35.03
CA ALA A 161 12.59 -47.50 34.03
C ALA A 161 11.44 -46.49 34.10
N THR A 162 11.77 -45.20 34.05
CA THR A 162 10.78 -44.13 34.07
C THR A 162 11.10 -43.08 33.01
N VAL A 163 10.05 -42.40 32.57
CA VAL A 163 10.15 -41.22 31.73
C VAL A 163 9.45 -40.10 32.45
N GLU A 164 10.14 -38.98 32.61
CA GLU A 164 9.60 -37.75 33.20
C GLU A 164 9.68 -36.64 32.15
N GLN A 165 8.58 -35.91 32.00
CA GLN A 165 8.49 -34.76 31.12
C GLN A 165 8.23 -33.51 31.97
N GLN A 166 9.03 -32.47 31.75
CA GLN A 166 8.88 -31.19 32.44
C GLN A 166 9.00 -30.06 31.43
N TYR A 167 8.19 -29.02 31.59
CA TYR A 167 8.32 -27.78 30.81
C TYR A 167 8.97 -26.71 31.70
N GLU A 168 10.15 -26.23 31.29
CA GLU A 168 10.96 -25.25 32.02
C GLU A 168 11.71 -24.37 31.01
N ASP A 169 11.83 -23.07 31.27
CA ASP A 169 12.54 -22.09 30.42
C ASP A 169 12.17 -22.11 28.93
N GLY A 170 10.89 -22.34 28.63
CA GLY A 170 10.40 -22.39 27.25
C GLY A 170 10.70 -23.69 26.51
N LYS A 171 11.32 -24.67 27.20
CA LYS A 171 11.77 -25.95 26.64
C LYS A 171 11.07 -27.11 27.31
N ASN A 172 10.88 -28.17 26.53
CA ASN A 172 10.31 -29.43 26.98
C ASN A 172 11.47 -30.40 27.27
N HIS A 173 11.70 -30.67 28.54
CA HIS A 173 12.73 -31.57 29.02
C HIS A 173 12.14 -32.96 29.19
N ILE A 174 12.65 -33.93 28.44
CA ILE A 174 12.28 -35.34 28.58
C ILE A 174 13.48 -36.06 29.18
N THR A 175 13.32 -36.59 30.38
CA THR A 175 14.37 -37.35 31.06
C THR A 175 14.02 -38.83 31.09
N PHE A 176 14.88 -39.65 30.48
CA PHE A 176 14.80 -41.09 30.54
C PHE A 176 15.68 -41.61 31.67
N SER A 177 15.06 -42.29 32.64
CA SER A 177 15.77 -42.99 33.72
C SER A 177 15.88 -44.47 33.36
N ILE A 178 17.08 -44.93 33.01
CA ILE A 178 17.33 -46.30 32.55
C ILE A 178 18.02 -47.10 33.67
N PRO A 179 17.42 -48.18 34.19
CA PRO A 179 18.04 -49.02 35.21
C PRO A 179 19.31 -49.70 34.71
N ALA A 180 20.34 -49.79 35.55
CA ALA A 180 21.53 -50.57 35.27
C ALA A 180 21.19 -52.08 35.20
N GLY A 181 22.01 -52.86 34.50
CA GLY A 181 21.95 -54.32 34.51
C GLY A 181 22.16 -54.90 35.92
N LYS A 182 21.66 -56.12 36.17
CA LYS A 182 21.76 -56.81 37.47
C LYS A 182 23.20 -57.06 37.94
N ASP A 183 24.16 -57.00 37.02
CA ASP A 183 25.61 -57.13 37.23
C ASP A 183 26.34 -55.77 37.29
N GLY A 184 25.60 -54.66 37.33
CA GLY A 184 26.15 -53.31 37.30
C GLY A 184 26.52 -52.81 35.90
N LYS A 185 26.31 -53.60 34.84
CA LYS A 185 26.63 -53.20 33.47
C LYS A 185 25.53 -52.35 32.86
N THR A 186 25.93 -51.28 32.18
CA THR A 186 25.01 -50.32 31.56
C THR A 186 24.45 -50.86 30.26
N TRP A 187 23.17 -50.60 29.98
CA TRP A 187 22.58 -50.86 28.67
C TRP A 187 23.08 -49.83 27.66
N GLN A 188 23.45 -50.27 26.45
CA GLN A 188 23.86 -49.35 25.38
C GLN A 188 22.70 -49.09 24.43
N PRO A 189 22.33 -47.82 24.20
CA PRO A 189 21.36 -47.48 23.18
C PRO A 189 22.00 -47.61 21.79
N TYR A 190 21.24 -48.08 20.81
CA TYR A 190 21.66 -48.19 19.41
C TYR A 190 20.47 -47.95 18.47
N ILE A 191 20.74 -47.59 17.21
CA ILE A 191 19.69 -47.53 16.18
C ILE A 191 19.53 -48.91 15.55
N GLY A 192 18.32 -49.46 15.63
CA GLY A 192 17.97 -50.73 15.01
C GLY A 192 17.91 -50.64 13.49
N GLU A 193 17.85 -51.78 12.81
CA GLU A 193 17.69 -51.83 11.35
C GLU A 193 16.34 -51.24 10.89
N ASP A 194 15.38 -51.10 11.81
CA ASP A 194 14.11 -50.43 11.62
C ASP A 194 14.18 -48.89 11.75
N GLY A 195 15.38 -48.35 12.03
CA GLY A 195 15.60 -46.92 12.21
C GLY A 195 15.16 -46.37 13.56
N ASN A 196 14.65 -47.21 14.48
CA ASN A 196 14.22 -46.79 15.81
C ASN A 196 15.35 -46.92 16.84
N TRP A 197 15.21 -46.27 18.00
CA TRP A 197 16.11 -46.45 19.13
C TRP A 197 15.80 -47.75 19.87
N HIS A 198 16.80 -48.60 20.03
CA HIS A 198 16.77 -49.85 20.79
C HIS A 198 17.79 -49.81 21.92
N VAL A 199 17.62 -50.69 22.91
CA VAL A 199 18.49 -50.79 24.08
C VAL A 199 18.91 -52.25 24.24
N LYS A 200 20.22 -52.55 24.23
CA LYS A 200 20.75 -53.91 24.43
C LYS A 200 21.64 -54.03 25.65
N LEU A 201 21.59 -55.21 26.28
CA LEU A 201 22.47 -55.57 27.39
C LEU A 201 23.89 -55.76 26.84
N ILE A 202 24.91 -55.18 27.49
CA ILE A 202 26.31 -55.52 27.17
C ILE A 202 26.53 -56.96 27.63
N GLN A 203 26.56 -57.90 26.70
CA GLN A 203 27.13 -59.22 26.96
C GLN A 203 28.65 -59.05 26.92
N GLU A 204 29.34 -59.29 28.05
CA GLU A 204 30.79 -59.40 28.04
C GLU A 204 31.19 -60.55 27.11
N GLY A 205 32.14 -60.28 26.21
CA GLY A 205 32.74 -61.28 25.35
C GLY A 205 33.40 -62.38 26.19
N LYS A 206 33.31 -63.62 25.69
CA LYS A 206 34.26 -64.67 26.05
C LYS A 206 35.64 -64.35 25.46
#